data_AF-A0A0F0HW77-F1
#
_entry.id   AF-A0A0F0HW77-F1
#
_cell.length_a   1.000
_cell.length_b   1.000
_cell.length_c   1.000
_cell.angle_alpha   90.00
_cell.angle_beta   90.00
_cell.angle_gamma   90.00
#
_symmetry.space_group_name_H-M   'P 1'
#
loop_
_entity.id
_entity.type
_entity.pdbx_description
1 polymer ?
#
loop_
_entity_poly.entity_id
_entity_poly.type
_entity_poly.pdbx_seq_one_letter_code
_entity_poly.pdbx_strand_id
1 'polypeptide(L)' 'MVINGPEGQDVLVSKNPMILRADLTQYPPTGTVYSLERPVELVEADHPEKVAGTLLTFPAQRGGL' A
#
# COMPACT_ATOMS: atom_id res chain seq x y z
N MET A 1 -5.59 1.87 5.63
CA MET A 1 -5.58 0.48 5.14
C MET A 1 -4.99 -0.38 6.25
N VAL A 2 -5.58 -1.55 6.52
CA VAL A 2 -5.13 -2.49 7.56
C VAL A 2 -4.50 -3.67 6.86
N ILE A 3 -3.25 -4.01 7.21
CA ILE A 3 -2.55 -5.17 6.68
C ILE A 3 -2.56 -6.24 7.77
N ASN A 4 -3.32 -7.31 7.56
CA ASN A 4 -3.39 -8.43 8.49
C ASN A 4 -2.22 -9.40 8.22
N GLY A 5 -1.45 -9.74 9.25
CA GLY A 5 -0.55 -10.90 9.21
C GLY A 5 -1.28 -12.22 9.53
N PRO A 6 -0.67 -13.40 9.31
CA PRO A 6 -1.14 -14.68 9.86
C PRO A 6 -1.41 -14.62 11.37
N GLU A 7 -2.24 -15.53 11.88
CA GLU A 7 -2.67 -15.55 13.29
C GLU A 7 -1.48 -15.40 14.25
N GLY A 8 -1.52 -14.35 15.08
CA GLY A 8 -0.46 -14.01 16.03
C GLY A 8 0.54 -12.93 15.57
N GLN A 9 0.37 -12.33 14.38
CA GLN A 9 1.18 -11.18 13.95
C GLN A 9 0.49 -9.82 14.18
N ASP A 10 1.32 -8.83 14.49
CA ASP A 10 0.91 -7.44 14.69
C ASP A 10 0.20 -6.88 13.46
N VAL A 11 -0.97 -6.27 13.69
CA VAL A 11 -1.74 -5.62 12.64
C VAL A 11 -1.15 -4.23 12.39
N LEU A 12 -0.61 -4.04 11.19
CA LEU A 12 -0.02 -2.77 10.79
C LEU A 12 -0.99 -1.92 9.99
N VAL A 13 -0.97 -0.61 10.26
CA VAL A 13 -1.78 0.38 9.57
C VAL A 13 -0.90 1.44 8.94
N SER A 14 -1.34 1.98 7.80
CA SER A 14 -0.67 3.09 7.14
C SER A 14 -0.84 4.37 7.96
N LYS A 15 0.27 5.00 8.40
CA LYS A 15 0.22 6.26 9.16
C LYS A 15 -0.38 7.42 8.37
N ASN A 16 -0.13 7.42 7.06
CA ASN A 16 -0.70 8.36 6.10
C ASN A 16 -1.44 7.60 5.00
N PRO A 17 -2.37 8.25 4.27
CA PRO A 17 -3.02 7.63 3.11
C PRO A 17 -1.99 7.12 2.09
N MET A 18 -2.16 5.87 1.68
CA MET A 18 -1.43 5.28 0.56
C MET A 18 -2.04 5.76 -0.73
N ILE A 19 -1.26 6.47 -1.55
CA ILE A 19 -1.70 6.99 -2.85
C ILE A 19 -0.96 6.21 -3.95
N LEU A 20 -1.73 5.57 -4.81
CA LEU A 20 -1.22 4.87 -5.99
C LEU A 20 -1.37 5.77 -7.22
N ARG A 21 -0.26 6.00 -7.91
CA ARG A 21 -0.20 6.73 -9.17
C ARG A 21 -0.06 5.76 -10.32
N ALA A 22 -0.81 6.02 -11.38
CA ALA A 22 -0.73 5.29 -12.63
C ALA A 22 -0.75 6.27 -13.81
N ASP A 23 0.14 6.06 -14.77
CA ASP A 23 0.12 6.77 -16.04
C ASP A 23 -0.70 5.96 -17.03
N LEU A 24 -1.85 6.52 -17.43
CA LEU A 24 -2.81 5.83 -18.28
C LEU A 24 -2.55 6.17 -19.75
N THR A 25 -2.30 5.14 -20.57
CA THR A 25 -2.23 5.27 -22.03
C THR A 25 -3.58 4.95 -22.71
N GLN A 26 -4.46 4.21 -22.03
CA GLN A 26 -5.79 3.84 -22.52
C GLN A 26 -6.79 3.58 -21.38
N TYR A 27 -8.09 3.67 -21.68
CA TYR A 27 -9.18 3.32 -20.76
C TYR A 27 -10.09 2.24 -21.40
N PRO A 28 -10.39 1.13 -20.69
CA PRO A 28 -10.02 0.85 -19.31
C PRO A 28 -8.54 0.43 -19.19
N PRO A 29 -7.84 0.75 -18.08
CA PRO A 29 -6.41 0.50 -17.94
C PRO A 29 -6.09 -1.00 -17.91
N THR A 30 -5.37 -1.49 -18.90
CA THR A 30 -4.93 -2.90 -19.00
C THR A 30 -3.42 -2.99 -18.89
N GLY A 31 -2.92 -3.88 -18.05
CA GLY A 31 -1.47 -4.06 -17.85
C GLY A 31 -0.75 -2.88 -17.18
N THR A 32 -1.48 -1.88 -16.70
CA THR A 32 -0.90 -0.70 -16.04
C THR A 32 -0.31 -1.06 -14.69
N VAL A 33 0.95 -0.66 -14.48
CA VAL A 33 1.67 -0.77 -13.22
C VAL A 33 1.33 0.45 -12.37
N TYR A 34 0.75 0.23 -11.20
CA TYR A 34 0.55 1.27 -10.20
C TYR A 34 1.82 1.41 -9.36
N SER A 35 2.21 2.63 -9.06
CA SER A 35 3.35 2.93 -8.20
C SER A 35 2.91 3.74 -7.00
N LEU A 36 3.62 3.61 -5.87
CA LEU A 36 3.42 4.48 -4.74
C LEU A 36 3.88 5.89 -5.10
N GLU A 37 3.04 6.89 -4.85
CA GLU A 37 3.43 8.29 -5.04
C GLU A 37 4.61 8.69 -4.12
N ARG A 38 4.66 8.07 -2.92
CA ARG A 38 5.71 8.25 -1.92
C ARG A 38 5.80 7.02 -1.02
N PRO A 39 6.94 6.77 -0.36
CA PRO A 39 7.04 5.77 0.69
C PRO A 39 5.94 5.94 1.75
N VAL A 40 5.43 4.82 2.27
CA VAL A 40 4.36 4.80 3.28
C VAL A 40 4.88 4.19 4.57
N GLU A 41 4.86 4.98 5.65
CA GLU A 41 5.14 4.47 6.99
C GLU A 41 3.99 3.57 7.46
N LEU A 42 4.37 2.40 7.98
CA LEU A 42 3.47 1.46 8.64
C LEU A 42 3.72 1.53 10.15
N VAL A 43 2.63 1.63 10.90
CA VAL A 43 2.63 1.74 12.36
C VAL A 43 1.75 0.66 12.96
N GLU A 44 1.99 0.31 14.22
CA GLU A 44 1.07 -0.54 14.98
C GLU A 44 -0.24 0.23 15.23
N ALA A 45 -1.39 -0.43 15.12
CA ALA A 45 -2.68 0.22 15.32
C ALA A 45 -2.81 0.83 16.74
N ASP A 46 -2.18 0.18 17.71
CA ASP A 46 -2.27 0.48 19.14
C ASP A 46 -1.22 1.53 19.56
N HIS A 47 -0.15 1.67 18.76
CA HIS A 47 1.01 2.54 18.99
C HIS A 47 1.37 3.33 17.72
N PRO A 48 0.53 4.29 17.28
CA PRO A 48 0.67 5.00 16.01
C PRO A 48 1.92 5.90 15.91
N GLU A 49 2.54 6.23 17.04
CA GLU A 49 3.80 6.96 17.12
C GLU A 49 5.01 6.11 16.70
N LYS A 50 4.90 4.78 16.80
CA LYS A 50 5.99 3.85 16.53
C LYS A 50 5.92 3.36 15.09
N VAL A 51 6.88 3.80 14.28
CA VAL A 51 7.04 3.31 12.91
C VAL A 51 7.63 1.90 12.96
N ALA A 52 6.83 0.92 12.55
CA ALA A 52 7.22 -0.49 12.48
C ALA A 52 7.94 -0.82 11.17
N GLY A 53 7.67 -0.04 10.11
CA GLY A 53 8.32 -0.23 8.82
C GLY A 53 7.97 0.85 7.80
N THR A 54 8.63 0.80 6.64
CA THR A 54 8.34 1.70 5.52
C THR A 54 8.15 0.88 4.25
N LEU A 55 6.99 1.03 3.63
CA LEU A 55 6.68 0.45 2.34
C LEU A 55 7.21 1.36 1.24
N LEU A 56 8.29 0.92 0.59
CA LEU A 56 8.96 1.68 -0.48
C LEU A 56 8.32 1.48 -1.84
N THR A 57 7.85 0.26 -2.12
CA THR A 57 7.20 -0.11 -3.37
C THR A 57 5.98 -0.97 -3.07
N PHE A 58 4.94 -0.80 -3.88
CA PHE A 58 3.75 -1.65 -3.82
C PHE A 58 3.33 -1.98 -5.26
N PRO A 59 3.89 -3.05 -5.86
CA PRO A 59 3.54 -3.43 -7.22
C PRO A 59 2.09 -3.94 -7.22
N ALA A 60 1.16 -3.07 -7.60
CA ALA A 60 -0.21 -3.45 -7.84
C ALA A 60 -0.46 -3.53 -9.35
N GLN A 61 -1.04 -4.64 -9.79
CA GLN A 61 -1.55 -4.81 -11.14
C GLN A 61 -3.07 -4.92 -11.06
N ARG A 62 -3.76 -4.23 -11.95
CA ARG A 62 -5.20 -4.45 -12.12
C ARG A 62 -5.38 -5.69 -13.00
N GLY A 63 -5.97 -6.75 -12.45
CA GLY A 63 -6.38 -7.93 -13.21
C GLY A 63 -7.34 -7.57 -14.35
N GLY A 64 -7.22 -8.27 -15.48
CA GLY A 64 -8.24 -8.23 -16.53
C GLY A 64 -9.50 -8.97 -16.09
N LEU A 65 -10.64 -8.61 -16.68
CA LEU A 65 -11.86 -9.41 -16.61
C LEU A 65 -11.62 -10.82 -17.16
#